data_AF-A0A923ZAL9-F1
#
_entry.id   AF-A0A923ZAL9-F1
#
_cell.length_a   1.000
_cell.length_b   1.000
_cell.length_c   1.000
_cell.angle_alpha   90.00
_cell.angle_beta   90.00
_cell.angle_gamma   90.00
#
_symmetry.space_group_name_H-M   'P 1'
#
loop_
_entity.id
_entity.type
_entity.pdbx_description
1 polymer ?
#
loop_
_entity_poly.entity_id
_entity_poly.type
_entity_poly.pdbx_seq_one_letter_code
_entity_poly.pdbx_strand_id
1 'polypeptide(L)'
;AAHMVALNPHTAVTPVTTRLNRENAAALLANHSQIADGCDSFATRLAVADAAQALKIPLVSGAVGPFDGQIATFKGYDPALPCYRCLVGPAIDRAGDSCADTGIIGALTGIIGAMMALEIIRDITGFGDSLAGRLLLYDAMGARMRTVRLPKDPGCPGCAQSHL
;
A
#
# COMPACT_ATOMS: atom_id res chain seq x y z
N ALA A 1 14.51 -4.87 12.62
CA ALA A 1 15.91 -4.86 12.13
C ALA A 1 16.66 -6.13 12.52
N ALA A 2 16.97 -6.37 13.80
CA ALA A 2 17.77 -7.54 14.24
C ALA A 2 17.25 -8.89 13.71
N HIS A 3 15.94 -9.15 13.81
CA HIS A 3 15.34 -10.40 13.30
C HIS A 3 15.52 -10.58 11.78
N MET A 4 15.39 -9.51 10.99
CA MET A 4 15.56 -9.58 9.54
C MET A 4 17.02 -9.88 9.15
N VAL A 5 17.98 -9.27 9.85
CA VAL A 5 19.41 -9.53 9.64
C VAL A 5 19.77 -10.96 10.05
N ALA A 6 19.18 -11.48 11.13
CA ALA A 6 19.37 -12.87 11.54
C ALA A 6 18.81 -13.87 10.52
N LEU A 7 17.69 -13.53 9.86
CA LEU A 7 17.11 -14.35 8.79
C LEU A 7 17.94 -14.33 7.50
N ASN A 8 18.43 -13.15 7.10
CA ASN A 8 19.28 -13.00 5.92
C ASN A 8 20.38 -11.95 6.15
N PRO A 9 21.62 -12.37 6.46
CA PRO A 9 22.72 -11.45 6.77
C PRO A 9 23.23 -10.68 5.55
N HIS A 10 22.78 -11.00 4.33
CA HIS A 10 23.10 -10.26 3.12
C HIS A 10 22.20 -9.03 2.90
N THR A 11 21.20 -8.82 3.76
CA THR A 11 20.31 -7.65 3.68
C THR A 11 20.84 -6.49 4.51
N ALA A 12 20.73 -5.27 3.97
CA ALA A 12 20.94 -4.04 4.73
C ALA A 12 19.58 -3.54 5.26
N VAL A 13 19.48 -3.33 6.57
CA VAL A 13 18.24 -2.89 7.22
C VAL A 13 18.49 -1.63 8.04
N THR A 14 17.96 -0.50 7.58
CA THR A 14 18.08 0.80 8.25
C THR A 14 16.77 1.15 8.96
N PRO A 15 16.66 1.01 10.29
CA PRO A 15 15.48 1.45 11.01
C PRO A 15 15.40 2.99 11.05
N VAL A 16 14.20 3.52 10.84
CA VAL A 16 13.90 4.95 10.99
C VAL A 16 12.87 5.09 12.10
N THR A 17 13.29 5.59 13.27
CA THR A 17 12.41 5.79 14.44
C THR A 17 11.75 7.17 14.39
N THR A 18 11.09 7.47 13.27
CA THR A 18 10.37 8.73 13.05
C THR A 18 8.98 8.40 12.55
N ARG A 19 7.94 9.01 13.13
CA ARG A 19 6.57 8.85 12.62
C ARG A 19 6.47 9.52 11.25
N LEU A 20 6.10 8.73 10.24
CA LEU A 20 5.86 9.26 8.90
C LEU A 20 4.56 10.06 8.88
N ASN A 21 4.63 11.29 8.37
CA ASN A 21 3.53 12.23 8.21
C ASN A 21 3.66 12.98 6.88
N ARG A 22 2.74 13.91 6.61
CA ARG A 22 2.74 14.65 5.34
C ARG A 22 4.00 15.51 5.17
N GLU A 23 4.55 16.01 6.27
CA GLU A 23 5.67 16.94 6.28
C GLU A 23 7.01 16.24 5.96
N ASN A 24 7.14 14.95 6.31
CA ASN A 24 8.40 14.20 6.14
C ASN A 24 8.35 13.05 5.11
N ALA A 25 7.17 12.64 4.64
CA ALA A 25 7.01 11.47 3.76
C ALA A 25 7.90 11.53 2.52
N ALA A 26 7.92 12.67 1.81
CA ALA A 26 8.71 12.81 0.59
C ALA A 26 10.21 12.60 0.85
N ALA A 27 10.76 13.23 1.89
CA ALA A 27 12.17 13.09 2.25
C ALA A 27 12.53 11.67 2.68
N LEU A 28 11.66 11.02 3.46
CA LEU A 28 11.89 9.64 3.92
C LEU A 28 11.83 8.62 2.78
N LEU A 29 11.00 8.86 1.76
CA LEU A 29 10.72 7.88 0.71
C LEU A 29 11.55 8.08 -0.56
N ALA A 30 12.14 9.26 -0.81
CA ALA A 30 12.78 9.64 -2.07
C ALA A 30 13.84 8.67 -2.63
N ASN A 31 14.57 7.96 -1.78
CA ASN A 31 15.67 7.08 -2.19
C ASN A 31 15.28 5.59 -2.27
N HIS A 32 13.99 5.28 -2.32
CA HIS A 32 13.49 3.91 -2.42
C HIS A 32 12.95 3.61 -3.82
N SER A 33 13.05 2.36 -4.26
CA SER A 33 12.50 1.90 -5.54
C SER A 33 11.10 1.28 -5.42
N GLN A 34 10.67 0.96 -4.20
CA GLN A 34 9.40 0.30 -3.90
C GLN A 34 8.96 0.67 -2.48
N ILE A 35 7.66 0.77 -2.26
CA ILE A 35 7.06 1.14 -0.97
C ILE A 35 6.02 0.09 -0.59
N ALA A 36 6.13 -0.43 0.63
CA ALA A 36 5.13 -1.28 1.26
C ALA A 36 4.36 -0.45 2.30
N ASP A 37 3.05 -0.28 2.12
CA ASP A 37 2.18 0.38 3.09
C ASP A 37 1.28 -0.63 3.80
N GLY A 38 1.56 -0.84 5.08
CA GLY A 38 0.69 -1.56 6.02
C GLY A 38 0.34 -0.70 7.23
N CYS A 39 0.31 0.62 7.07
CA CYS A 39 0.02 1.53 8.17
C CYS A 39 -1.46 1.44 8.59
N ASP A 40 -1.73 1.67 9.87
CA ASP A 40 -3.03 1.46 10.50
C ASP A 40 -3.91 2.72 10.57
N SER A 41 -3.45 3.85 10.01
CA SER A 41 -4.21 5.10 10.00
C SER A 41 -4.35 5.68 8.60
N PHE A 42 -5.56 6.17 8.28
CA PHE A 42 -5.83 6.82 7.00
C PHE A 42 -4.90 8.01 6.72
N ALA A 43 -4.58 8.79 7.75
CA ALA A 43 -3.69 9.94 7.64
C ALA A 43 -2.29 9.54 7.14
N THR A 44 -1.68 8.50 7.75
CA THR A 44 -0.36 8.01 7.30
C THR A 44 -0.45 7.38 5.92
N ARG A 45 -1.48 6.56 5.64
CA ARG A 45 -1.66 5.94 4.32
C ARG A 45 -1.79 6.97 3.19
N LEU A 46 -2.53 8.05 3.42
CA LEU A 46 -2.62 9.17 2.47
C LEU A 46 -1.27 9.88 2.30
N ALA A 47 -0.55 10.16 3.39
CA ALA A 47 0.78 10.79 3.31
C ALA A 47 1.78 9.93 2.53
N VAL A 48 1.82 8.61 2.78
CA VAL A 48 2.65 7.65 2.04
C VAL A 48 2.24 7.62 0.57
N ALA A 49 0.93 7.51 0.28
CA ALA A 49 0.45 7.37 -1.08
C ALA A 49 0.66 8.63 -1.94
N ASP A 50 0.43 9.82 -1.37
CA ASP A 50 0.67 11.08 -2.06
C ASP A 50 2.16 11.27 -2.35
N ALA A 51 3.04 10.93 -1.38
CA ALA A 51 4.48 10.99 -1.58
C ALA A 51 4.96 9.97 -2.63
N ALA A 52 4.48 8.72 -2.57
CA ALA A 52 4.81 7.68 -3.56
C ALA A 52 4.40 8.10 -4.98
N GLN A 53 3.20 8.67 -5.12
CA GLN A 53 2.68 9.20 -6.37
C GLN A 53 3.58 10.33 -6.91
N ALA A 54 3.93 11.31 -6.07
CA ALA A 54 4.76 12.44 -6.47
C ALA A 54 6.19 12.03 -6.84
N LEU A 55 6.77 11.09 -6.09
CA LEU A 55 8.11 10.52 -6.34
C LEU A 55 8.13 9.49 -7.47
N LYS A 56 6.96 9.11 -8.00
CA LYS A 56 6.79 8.07 -9.01
C LYS A 56 7.34 6.70 -8.59
N ILE A 57 7.19 6.36 -7.31
CA ILE A 57 7.62 5.08 -6.76
C ILE A 57 6.39 4.15 -6.66
N PRO A 58 6.45 2.90 -7.17
CA PRO A 58 5.39 1.92 -6.96
C PRO A 58 5.04 1.75 -5.48
N LEU A 59 3.74 1.71 -5.18
CA LEU A 59 3.22 1.50 -3.84
C LEU A 59 2.41 0.20 -3.79
N VAL A 60 2.86 -0.79 -3.01
CA VAL A 60 2.04 -1.94 -2.63
C VAL A 60 1.41 -1.64 -1.27
N SER A 61 0.09 -1.48 -1.24
CA SER A 61 -0.64 -1.17 -0.01
C SER A 61 -1.54 -2.34 0.37
N GLY A 62 -1.45 -2.74 1.63
CA GLY A 62 -2.32 -3.73 2.26
C GLY A 62 -3.14 -3.09 3.37
N ALA A 63 -4.36 -3.57 3.54
CA ALA A 63 -5.19 -3.22 4.70
C ALA A 63 -5.92 -4.46 5.19
N VAL A 64 -6.24 -4.45 6.48
CA VAL A 64 -6.96 -5.52 7.16
C VAL A 64 -8.10 -4.91 7.99
N GLY A 65 -9.28 -5.49 7.86
CA GLY A 65 -10.35 -5.39 8.85
C GLY A 65 -10.32 -6.58 9.80
N PRO A 66 -11.37 -6.77 10.63
CA PRO A 66 -11.45 -7.89 11.56
C PRO A 66 -11.39 -9.26 10.89
N PHE A 67 -12.06 -9.39 9.73
CA PHE A 67 -12.16 -10.64 8.97
C PHE A 67 -11.98 -10.47 7.46
N ASP A 68 -11.49 -9.32 7.02
CA ASP A 68 -11.28 -9.02 5.62
C ASP A 68 -9.89 -8.40 5.42
N GLY A 69 -9.33 -8.59 4.24
CA GLY A 69 -8.11 -7.92 3.87
C GLY A 69 -8.09 -7.56 2.40
N GLN A 70 -7.25 -6.60 2.06
CA GLN A 70 -7.14 -6.11 0.70
C GLN A 70 -5.71 -5.74 0.34
N ILE A 71 -5.37 -5.92 -0.94
CA ILE A 71 -4.05 -5.58 -1.49
C ILE A 71 -4.23 -4.98 -2.88
N ALA A 72 -3.50 -3.90 -3.14
CA ALA A 72 -3.37 -3.32 -4.46
C ALA A 72 -1.97 -2.71 -4.66
N THR A 73 -1.56 -2.64 -5.93
CA THR A 73 -0.38 -1.90 -6.36
C THR A 73 -0.81 -0.60 -7.02
N PHE A 74 -0.24 0.52 -6.60
CA PHE A 74 -0.56 1.85 -7.12
C PHE A 74 0.63 2.42 -7.88
N LYS A 75 0.36 2.82 -9.11
CA LYS A 75 1.31 3.47 -10.03
C LYS A 75 0.60 4.60 -10.77
N GLY A 76 -0.17 5.43 -10.05
CA GLY A 76 -1.05 6.42 -10.67
C GLY A 76 -0.32 7.54 -11.42
N TYR A 77 1.00 7.58 -11.37
CA TYR A 77 1.86 8.41 -12.22
C TYR A 77 1.89 7.90 -13.67
N ASP A 78 1.50 6.64 -13.90
CA ASP A 78 1.12 6.13 -15.22
C ASP A 78 -0.29 6.67 -15.58
N PRO A 79 -0.43 7.30 -16.75
CA PRO A 79 -1.70 7.73 -17.33
C PRO A 79 -2.86 6.75 -17.22
N ALA A 80 -2.61 5.45 -17.40
CA ALA A 80 -3.63 4.41 -17.47
C ALA A 80 -4.01 3.80 -16.11
N LEU A 81 -3.22 4.06 -15.05
CA LEU A 81 -3.35 3.38 -13.77
C LEU A 81 -3.95 4.28 -12.67
N PRO A 82 -4.70 3.69 -11.71
CA PRO A 82 -5.23 4.42 -10.57
C PRO A 82 -4.12 4.76 -9.56
N CYS A 83 -4.26 5.90 -8.89
CA CYS A 83 -3.55 6.15 -7.63
C CYS A 83 -4.41 5.67 -6.44
N TYR A 84 -3.84 5.72 -5.23
CA TYR A 84 -4.57 5.37 -4.00
C TYR A 84 -5.86 6.19 -3.83
N ARG A 85 -5.86 7.47 -4.18
CA ARG A 85 -7.05 8.34 -4.12
C ARG A 85 -8.15 7.96 -5.12
N CYS A 86 -7.85 7.23 -6.19
CA CYS A 86 -8.90 6.63 -7.04
C CYS A 86 -9.67 5.54 -6.29
N LEU A 87 -9.04 4.85 -5.34
CA LEU A 87 -9.70 3.85 -4.48
C LEU A 87 -10.47 4.51 -3.34
N VAL A 88 -9.84 5.48 -2.66
CA VAL A 88 -10.36 6.00 -1.38
C VAL A 88 -11.11 7.33 -1.49
N GLY A 89 -11.00 8.04 -2.61
CA GLY A 89 -11.62 9.35 -2.81
C GLY A 89 -10.83 10.54 -2.24
N PRO A 90 -11.37 11.77 -2.36
CA PRO A 90 -10.68 13.03 -2.07
C PRO A 90 -10.56 13.35 -0.57
N ALA A 91 -11.58 13.00 0.22
CA ALA A 91 -11.69 13.30 1.64
C ALA A 91 -12.07 12.04 2.39
N ILE A 92 -11.10 11.46 3.12
CA ILE A 92 -11.43 10.54 4.20
C ILE A 92 -11.08 11.26 5.49
N ASP A 93 -12.00 12.13 5.92
CA ASP A 93 -12.10 12.58 7.32
C ASP A 93 -12.75 11.46 8.16
N ARG A 94 -12.35 10.20 7.92
CA ARG A 94 -12.72 9.10 8.82
C ARG A 94 -11.67 9.05 9.91
N ALA A 95 -12.08 9.42 11.12
CA ALA A 95 -11.57 8.72 12.29
C ALA A 95 -12.00 7.25 12.13
N GLY A 96 -11.17 6.47 11.46
CA GLY A 96 -11.29 5.02 11.50
C GLY A 96 -10.66 4.55 12.78
N ASP A 97 -11.35 3.67 13.51
CA ASP A 97 -10.74 2.92 14.60
C ASP A 97 -9.47 2.24 14.08
N SER A 98 -8.38 2.34 14.82
CA SER A 98 -7.14 1.68 14.40
C SER A 98 -7.32 0.16 14.47
N CYS A 99 -6.43 -0.57 13.79
CA CYS A 99 -6.33 -2.01 13.95
C CYS A 99 -6.27 -2.44 15.43
N ALA A 100 -5.64 -1.62 16.28
CA ALA A 100 -5.52 -1.86 17.71
C ALA A 100 -6.83 -1.62 18.48
N ASP A 101 -7.68 -0.70 18.01
CA ASP A 101 -8.95 -0.36 18.66
C ASP A 101 -10.06 -1.37 18.31
N THR A 102 -10.10 -1.83 17.05
CA THR A 102 -11.13 -2.79 16.59
C THR A 102 -10.79 -4.25 16.94
N GLY A 103 -9.51 -4.59 17.03
CA GLY A 103 -9.02 -5.97 17.15
C GLY A 103 -8.92 -6.67 15.79
N ILE A 104 -7.78 -7.33 15.56
CA ILE A 104 -7.46 -7.99 14.29
C ILE A 104 -6.87 -9.38 14.53
N ILE A 105 -7.22 -10.33 13.65
CA ILE A 105 -6.65 -11.67 13.65
C ILE A 105 -5.21 -11.62 13.14
N GLY A 106 -4.24 -11.97 13.99
CA GLY A 106 -2.81 -11.96 13.60
C GLY A 106 -2.47 -12.89 12.43
N ALA A 107 -3.19 -14.00 12.26
CA ALA A 107 -3.02 -14.85 11.09
C ALA A 107 -3.42 -14.14 9.78
N LEU A 108 -4.44 -13.27 9.84
CA LEU A 108 -4.89 -12.48 8.68
C LEU A 108 -3.84 -11.43 8.30
N THR A 109 -3.23 -10.74 9.27
CA THR A 109 -2.12 -9.82 8.98
C THR A 109 -0.92 -10.53 8.37
N GLY A 110 -0.63 -11.76 8.81
CA GLY A 110 0.38 -12.63 8.20
C GLY A 110 0.07 -12.97 6.73
N ILE A 111 -1.18 -13.35 6.43
CA ILE A 111 -1.63 -13.65 5.06
C ILE A 111 -1.50 -12.42 4.16
N ILE A 112 -2.01 -11.26 4.60
CA ILE A 112 -1.95 -10.02 3.81
C ILE A 112 -0.50 -9.56 3.62
N GLY A 113 0.33 -9.58 4.67
CA GLY A 113 1.74 -9.20 4.59
C GLY A 113 2.55 -10.10 3.65
N ALA A 114 2.32 -11.41 3.66
CA ALA A 114 2.98 -12.35 2.74
C ALA A 114 2.59 -12.09 1.28
N MET A 115 1.32 -11.81 1.02
CA MET A 115 0.86 -11.47 -0.33
C MET A 115 1.39 -10.10 -0.80
N MET A 116 1.52 -9.11 0.08
CA MET A 116 2.17 -7.84 -0.25
C MET A 116 3.64 -8.07 -0.62
N ALA A 117 4.37 -8.87 0.16
CA ALA A 117 5.76 -9.22 -0.15
C ALA A 117 5.89 -9.91 -1.51
N LEU A 118 4.98 -10.84 -1.84
CA LEU A 118 4.93 -11.49 -3.15
C LEU A 118 4.69 -10.47 -4.28
N GLU A 119 3.80 -9.50 -4.08
CA GLU A 119 3.52 -8.46 -5.06
C GLU A 119 4.70 -7.49 -5.24
N ILE A 120 5.46 -7.19 -4.18
CA ILE A 120 6.69 -6.39 -4.28
C ILE A 120 7.74 -7.13 -5.10
N ILE A 121 7.97 -8.43 -4.82
CA ILE A 121 8.92 -9.25 -5.59
C ILE A 121 8.46 -9.30 -7.05
N ARG A 122 7.16 -9.48 -7.29
CA ARG A 122 6.54 -9.45 -8.61
C ARG A 122 6.88 -8.18 -9.37
N ASP A 123 6.65 -7.05 -8.73
CA ASP A 123 6.86 -5.74 -9.35
C ASP A 123 8.33 -5.45 -9.66
N ILE A 124 9.24 -5.84 -8.75
CA ILE A 124 10.69 -5.66 -8.91
C ILE A 124 11.23 -6.54 -10.05
N THR A 125 10.74 -7.76 -10.17
CA THR A 125 11.31 -8.77 -11.09
C THR A 125 10.54 -8.89 -12.41
N GLY A 126 9.31 -8.38 -12.49
CA GLY A 126 8.46 -8.40 -13.68
C GLY A 126 7.80 -9.74 -13.99
N PHE A 127 7.68 -10.67 -13.04
CA PHE A 127 7.01 -11.96 -13.31
C PHE A 127 5.47 -11.87 -13.25
N GLY A 128 4.77 -12.50 -14.19
CA GLY A 128 3.30 -12.56 -14.17
C GLY A 128 2.62 -11.19 -14.17
N ASP A 129 1.39 -11.13 -13.69
CA ASP A 129 0.55 -9.93 -13.81
C ASP A 129 0.53 -9.09 -12.53
N SER A 130 0.90 -7.81 -12.62
CA SER A 130 0.84 -6.85 -11.50
C SER A 130 -0.58 -6.57 -11.03
N LEU A 131 -0.79 -6.36 -9.73
CA LEU A 131 -2.05 -5.86 -9.16
C LEU A 131 -2.34 -4.39 -9.51
N ALA A 132 -1.50 -3.70 -10.28
CA ALA A 132 -1.81 -2.36 -10.74
C ALA A 132 -3.12 -2.31 -11.54
N GLY A 133 -4.04 -1.43 -11.16
CA GLY A 133 -5.39 -1.38 -11.74
C GLY A 133 -6.34 -2.49 -11.26
N ARG A 134 -5.96 -3.23 -10.21
CA ARG A 134 -6.74 -4.32 -9.62
C ARG A 134 -6.72 -4.20 -8.09
N LEU A 135 -7.77 -4.70 -7.44
CA LEU A 135 -7.86 -4.82 -5.99
C LEU A 135 -8.12 -6.29 -5.66
N LEU A 136 -7.20 -6.92 -4.94
CA LEU A 136 -7.39 -8.25 -4.37
C LEU A 136 -8.10 -8.08 -3.03
N LEU A 137 -9.19 -8.82 -2.85
CA LEU A 137 -9.99 -8.89 -1.63
C LEU A 137 -9.89 -10.31 -1.08
N TYR A 138 -9.65 -10.41 0.22
CA TYR A 138 -9.64 -11.65 0.98
C TYR A 138 -10.75 -11.60 2.03
N ASP A 139 -11.70 -12.54 1.95
CA ASP A 139 -12.72 -12.78 2.96
C ASP A 139 -12.26 -13.96 3.84
N ALA A 140 -11.87 -13.67 5.08
CA ALA A 140 -11.35 -14.65 6.01
C ALA A 140 -12.45 -15.54 6.61
N MET A 141 -13.71 -15.08 6.67
CA MET A 141 -14.83 -15.89 7.16
C MET A 141 -15.17 -16.99 6.15
N GLY A 142 -15.20 -16.63 4.87
CA GLY A 142 -15.51 -17.54 3.79
C GLY A 142 -14.30 -18.27 3.21
N ALA A 143 -13.08 -17.89 3.59
CA ALA A 143 -11.81 -18.30 2.96
C ALA A 143 -11.82 -18.09 1.43
N ARG A 144 -12.28 -16.92 0.99
CA ARG A 144 -12.46 -16.59 -0.43
C ARG A 144 -11.53 -15.47 -0.86
N MET A 145 -11.04 -15.58 -2.09
CA MET A 145 -10.27 -14.54 -2.76
C MET A 145 -11.01 -14.06 -3.99
N ARG A 146 -11.07 -12.75 -4.15
CA ARG A 146 -11.64 -12.13 -5.34
C ARG A 146 -10.77 -10.97 -5.78
N THR A 147 -10.45 -10.92 -7.06
CA THR A 147 -9.83 -9.74 -7.67
C THR A 147 -10.88 -8.96 -8.43
N VAL A 148 -10.93 -7.65 -8.21
CA VAL A 148 -11.80 -6.73 -8.96
C VAL A 148 -10.96 -5.71 -9.71
N ARG A 149 -11.49 -5.18 -10.82
CA ARG A 149 -10.87 -4.07 -11.53
C ARG A 149 -10.99 -2.80 -10.69
N LEU A 150 -9.88 -2.07 -10.57
CA LEU A 150 -9.84 -0.74 -9.97
C LEU A 150 -9.57 0.27 -11.09
N PRO A 151 -10.61 0.96 -11.60
CA PRO A 151 -10.42 1.94 -12.66
C PRO A 151 -9.75 3.21 -12.13
N LYS A 152 -8.97 3.88 -13.00
CA LYS A 152 -8.56 5.26 -12.77
C LYS A 152 -9.79 6.16 -12.82
N ASP A 153 -9.91 7.06 -11.86
CA ASP A 153 -10.91 8.12 -11.88
C ASP A 153 -10.38 9.33 -12.67
N PRO A 154 -11.02 9.73 -13.79
CA PRO A 154 -10.62 10.89 -14.58
C PRO A 154 -10.69 12.22 -13.81
N GLY A 155 -11.50 12.30 -12.74
CA GLY A 155 -11.62 13.46 -11.87
C GLY A 155 -10.74 13.40 -10.62
N CYS A 156 -9.87 12.39 -10.49
CA CYS A 156 -9.12 12.16 -9.27
C CYS A 156 -8.17 13.33 -8.93
N PRO A 157 -8.31 13.99 -7.77
CA PRO A 157 -7.43 15.13 -7.42
C PRO A 157 -5.97 14.71 -7.22
N GLY A 158 -5.69 13.41 -7.02
CA GLY A 158 -4.33 12.90 -6.82
C GLY A 158 -3.56 12.59 -8.10
N CYS A 159 -4.25 12.25 -9.20
CA CYS A 159 -3.57 11.80 -10.42
C CYS A 159 -4.24 12.20 -11.75
N ALA A 160 -5.33 12.98 -11.72
CA ALA A 160 -5.95 13.50 -12.95
C ALA A 160 -5.15 14.65 -13.57
N GLN A 161 -4.44 15.44 -12.75
CA GLN A 161 -3.69 16.62 -13.22
C GLN A 161 -2.29 16.30 -13.74
N SER A 162 -1.86 15.03 -13.70
CA SER A 162 -0.55 14.60 -14.23
C SER A 162 -0.47 14.61 -15.77
N HIS A 163 -1.46 15.24 -16.44
CA HIS A 163 -1.65 15.31 -17.89
C HIS A 163 -1.51 16.73 -18.46
N LEU A 164 -1.00 17.69 -17.68
CA LEU A 164 -0.64 19.03 -18.16
C LEU A 164 0.88 19.18 -18.22
#